data_AF-A0A558ZPB0-F1
#
_entry.id   AF-A0A558ZPB0-F1
#
_cell.length_a   1.000
_cell.length_b   1.000
_cell.length_c   1.000
_cell.angle_alpha   90.00
_cell.angle_beta   90.00
_cell.angle_gamma   90.00
#
_symmetry.space_group_name_H-M   'P 1'
#
loop_
_entity.id
_entity.type
_entity.pdbx_description
1 polymer ?
#
loop_
_entity_poly.entity_id
_entity_poly.type
_entity_poly.pdbx_seq_one_letter_code
_entity_poly.pdbx_strand_id
1 'polypeptide(L)'
;YAACSFSRKQADNVEKLYYENNFFGAKFSFTVTSQEKLENLKFSVEIDGTVKEYSVRYNYYPLLTEVWILEGDETVYYSENPAIASPYYKDQNPFAFDRAIHSASFDHHWGYQGELGYSLSDYQTSFKLWAPTATAVQVVVYENTSNDAPIWKTFNLERGNSYSYSHKYNTIGVWSLDLDENLAGKAYQYQIDFPHHQTVTRDPYTIATSPDGKRSVILSHQDRQVEGFVVKHGTEAPWRLENPCKAVICEM
;
A
#
# COMPACT_ATOMS: atom_id res chain seq x y z
N TYR A 1 -26.31 11.03 -6.11
CA TYR A 1 -25.85 12.35 -5.66
C TYR A 1 -26.05 13.37 -6.78
N ALA A 2 -26.95 14.34 -6.63
CA ALA A 2 -27.29 15.32 -7.67
C ALA A 2 -26.48 16.64 -7.54
N ALA A 3 -26.03 16.99 -6.33
CA ALA A 3 -25.06 18.05 -6.08
C ALA A 3 -24.37 17.83 -4.73
N CYS A 4 -23.04 18.00 -4.66
CA CYS A 4 -22.27 18.00 -3.42
C CYS A 4 -21.55 19.35 -3.30
N SER A 5 -21.53 19.95 -2.11
CA SER A 5 -20.82 21.22 -1.87
C SER A 5 -20.10 21.20 -0.53
N PHE A 6 -19.00 21.95 -0.46
CA PHE A 6 -18.18 22.08 0.74
C PHE A 6 -18.25 23.53 1.21
N SER A 7 -18.53 23.75 2.50
CA SER A 7 -18.55 25.11 3.05
C SER A 7 -17.58 25.23 4.23
N ARG A 8 -16.73 26.26 4.16
CA ARG A 8 -15.89 26.72 5.27
C ARG A 8 -16.57 27.92 5.92
N LYS A 9 -16.41 28.10 7.24
CA LYS A 9 -16.88 29.31 7.93
C LYS A 9 -16.12 30.60 7.58
N GLN A 10 -15.17 30.58 6.64
CA GLN A 10 -14.49 31.79 6.15
C GLN A 10 -13.82 31.56 4.79
N ALA A 11 -14.16 32.46 3.85
CA ALA A 11 -13.54 32.81 2.56
C ALA A 11 -13.13 31.68 1.60
N ASP A 12 -13.83 31.71 0.46
CA ASP A 12 -13.70 30.95 -0.77
C ASP A 12 -12.27 30.71 -1.29
N ASN A 13 -11.98 29.43 -1.53
CA ASN A 13 -11.40 28.94 -2.78
C ASN A 13 -11.79 27.46 -2.89
N VAL A 14 -12.80 27.15 -3.70
CA VAL A 14 -13.17 25.77 -4.00
C VAL A 14 -12.13 25.24 -4.99
N GLU A 15 -11.04 24.67 -4.46
CA GLU A 15 -10.10 23.90 -5.26
C GLU A 15 -10.83 22.73 -5.95
N LYS A 16 -10.32 22.36 -7.12
CA LYS A 16 -10.93 21.39 -8.04
C LYS A 16 -11.37 20.13 -7.31
N LEU A 17 -12.69 19.92 -7.27
CA LEU A 17 -13.26 18.65 -6.84
C LEU A 17 -13.00 17.61 -7.93
N TYR A 18 -12.08 16.70 -7.65
CA TYR A 18 -11.88 15.53 -8.49
C TYR A 18 -12.94 14.50 -8.12
N TYR A 19 -13.83 14.24 -9.07
CA TYR A 19 -14.87 13.22 -8.97
C TYR A 19 -14.41 11.96 -9.69
N GLU A 20 -14.38 10.86 -8.96
CA GLU A 20 -14.23 9.51 -9.52
C GLU A 20 -15.23 8.58 -8.85
N ASN A 21 -15.77 7.62 -9.59
CA ASN A 21 -16.49 6.51 -8.97
C ASN A 21 -15.50 5.38 -8.73
N ASN A 22 -15.46 4.90 -7.49
CA ASN A 22 -14.82 3.65 -7.15
C ASN A 22 -15.91 2.63 -6.71
N PHE A 23 -15.47 1.46 -6.28
CA PHE A 23 -16.34 0.39 -5.78
C PHE A 23 -17.25 0.85 -4.61
N PHE A 24 -16.76 1.73 -3.72
CA PHE A 24 -17.50 2.19 -2.53
C PHE A 24 -18.59 3.18 -2.94
N GLY A 25 -18.31 3.97 -3.96
CA GLY A 25 -19.24 4.94 -4.53
C GLY A 25 -18.50 6.15 -5.08
N ALA A 26 -19.12 7.32 -4.93
CA ALA A 26 -18.53 8.59 -5.34
C ALA A 26 -17.37 8.96 -4.41
N LYS A 27 -16.17 9.12 -4.98
CA LYS A 27 -15.00 9.65 -4.30
C LYS A 27 -14.75 11.09 -4.73
N PHE A 28 -14.49 11.93 -3.73
CA PHE A 28 -14.14 13.33 -3.89
C PHE A 28 -12.76 13.57 -3.28
N SER A 29 -11.92 14.34 -3.95
CA SER A 29 -10.63 14.78 -3.42
C SER A 29 -10.45 16.26 -3.63
N PHE A 30 -9.96 16.94 -2.60
CA PHE A 30 -9.69 18.38 -2.60
C PHE A 30 -8.51 18.65 -1.65
N THR A 31 -7.82 19.77 -1.86
CA THR A 31 -6.79 20.27 -0.96
C THR A 31 -7.26 21.62 -0.41
N VAL A 32 -6.88 21.93 0.83
CA VAL A 32 -7.17 23.22 1.45
C VAL A 32 -5.90 23.75 2.07
N THR A 33 -5.48 24.92 1.59
CA THR A 33 -4.40 25.69 2.24
C THR A 33 -5.01 26.59 3.31
N SER A 34 -4.42 26.61 4.51
CA SER A 34 -4.87 27.44 5.63
C SER A 34 -3.69 27.99 6.41
N GLN A 35 -3.77 29.26 6.83
CA GLN A 35 -2.76 29.88 7.70
C GLN A 35 -2.85 29.36 9.14
N GLU A 36 -4.04 28.97 9.57
CA GLU A 36 -4.31 28.38 10.89
C GLU A 36 -4.68 26.91 10.76
N LYS A 37 -4.43 26.14 11.83
CA LYS A 37 -4.79 24.70 11.87
C LYS A 37 -6.30 24.54 11.74
N LEU A 38 -6.72 23.78 10.73
CA LEU A 38 -8.12 23.37 10.57
C LEU A 38 -8.39 22.12 11.39
N GLU A 39 -9.39 22.17 12.26
CA GLU A 39 -9.81 21.00 13.06
C GLU A 39 -10.96 20.23 12.41
N ASN A 40 -11.90 20.95 11.78
CA ASN A 40 -13.12 20.39 11.24
C ASN A 40 -13.46 21.01 9.88
N LEU A 41 -14.15 20.23 9.05
CA LEU A 41 -14.75 20.63 7.78
C LEU A 41 -16.21 20.17 7.75
N LYS A 42 -17.10 21.01 7.24
CA LYS A 42 -18.48 20.61 6.94
C LYS A 42 -18.58 20.15 5.49
N PHE A 43 -18.99 18.90 5.31
CA PHE A 43 -19.36 18.33 4.02
C PHE A 43 -20.89 18.29 3.91
N SER A 44 -21.45 18.94 2.90
CA SER A 44 -22.89 18.99 2.70
C SER A 44 -23.28 18.27 1.40
N VAL A 45 -24.22 17.34 1.51
CA VAL A 45 -24.75 16.59 0.37
C VAL A 45 -26.24 16.83 0.23
N GLU A 46 -26.71 17.07 -0.98
CA GLU A 46 -28.13 17.18 -1.29
C GLU A 46 -28.61 15.89 -1.98
N ILE A 47 -29.61 15.25 -1.37
CA ILE A 47 -30.25 14.03 -1.87
C ILE A 47 -31.76 14.28 -1.88
N ASP A 48 -32.38 14.19 -3.05
CA ASP A 48 -33.83 14.40 -3.25
C ASP A 48 -34.36 15.70 -2.61
N GLY A 49 -33.61 16.80 -2.73
CA GLY A 49 -33.96 18.11 -2.17
C GLY A 49 -33.74 18.25 -0.66
N THR A 50 -33.23 17.22 0.01
CA THR A 50 -32.85 17.26 1.43
C THR A 50 -31.35 17.43 1.56
N VAL A 51 -30.91 18.47 2.26
CA VAL A 51 -29.50 18.70 2.57
C VAL A 51 -29.13 17.96 3.86
N LYS A 52 -28.10 17.12 3.80
CA LYS A 52 -27.45 16.52 4.95
C LYS A 52 -26.04 17.08 5.13
N GLU A 53 -25.67 17.38 6.37
CA GLU A 53 -24.34 17.89 6.72
C GLU A 53 -23.56 16.86 7.55
N TYR A 54 -22.29 16.69 7.23
CA TYR A 54 -21.36 15.80 7.89
C TYR A 54 -20.16 16.60 8.40
N SER A 55 -19.85 16.49 9.69
CA SER A 55 -18.68 17.13 10.29
C SER A 55 -17.47 16.20 10.22
N VAL A 56 -16.55 16.48 9.30
CA VAL A 56 -15.29 15.76 9.12
C VAL A 56 -14.21 16.39 9.97
N ARG A 57 -13.51 15.59 10.78
CA ARG A 57 -12.36 16.01 11.59
C ARG A 57 -11.09 15.79 10.80
N TYR A 58 -10.21 16.79 10.77
CA TYR A 58 -8.90 16.60 10.17
C TYR A 58 -7.99 15.76 11.06
N ASN A 59 -7.10 15.00 10.44
CA ASN A 59 -6.01 14.35 11.16
C ASN A 59 -5.18 15.37 11.94
N TYR A 60 -4.68 14.96 13.11
CA TYR A 60 -3.90 15.84 13.99
C TYR A 60 -2.60 16.30 13.34
N TYR A 61 -2.03 15.43 12.51
CA TYR A 61 -0.86 15.65 11.67
C TYR A 61 -1.30 16.03 10.24
N PRO A 62 -0.43 16.70 9.45
CA PRO A 62 -0.70 17.04 8.05
C PRO A 62 -0.63 15.79 7.14
N LEU A 63 -1.33 14.73 7.53
CA LEU A 63 -1.53 13.51 6.78
C LEU A 63 -2.86 13.60 6.04
N LEU A 64 -2.96 12.85 4.95
CA LEU A 64 -4.21 12.68 4.21
C LEU A 64 -5.32 12.26 5.18
N THR A 65 -6.46 12.94 5.13
CA THR A 65 -7.67 12.60 5.89
C THR A 65 -8.65 11.93 4.93
N GLU A 66 -8.84 10.63 5.09
CA GLU A 66 -9.80 9.84 4.32
C GLU A 66 -11.01 9.51 5.19
N VAL A 67 -12.21 9.71 4.64
CA VAL A 67 -13.46 9.39 5.32
C VAL A 67 -14.44 8.70 4.38
N TRP A 68 -15.29 7.85 4.96
CA TRP A 68 -16.38 7.16 4.29
C TRP A 68 -17.71 7.64 4.88
N ILE A 69 -18.64 8.02 4.00
CA ILE A 69 -19.97 8.54 4.36
C ILE A 69 -21.00 7.67 3.64
N LEU A 70 -22.02 7.23 4.37
CA LEU A 70 -23.05 6.33 3.87
C LEU A 70 -24.40 7.04 3.82
N GLU A 71 -25.16 6.80 2.76
CA GLU A 71 -26.51 7.31 2.64
C GLU A 71 -27.42 6.68 3.71
N GLY A 72 -28.17 7.52 4.42
CA GLY A 72 -29.03 7.07 5.53
C GLY A 72 -28.32 6.96 6.89
N ASP A 73 -26.99 7.00 6.92
CA ASP A 73 -26.19 7.03 8.14
C ASP A 73 -25.77 8.47 8.49
N GLU A 74 -25.68 8.77 9.78
CA GLU A 74 -25.15 10.04 10.31
C GLU A 74 -23.67 9.92 10.69
N THR A 75 -23.13 8.70 10.71
CA THR A 75 -21.77 8.41 11.12
C THR A 75 -20.77 8.75 10.01
N VAL A 76 -19.73 9.50 10.36
CA VAL A 76 -18.54 9.68 9.52
C VAL A 76 -17.50 8.65 9.91
N TYR A 77 -17.16 7.75 9.00
CA TYR A 77 -16.19 6.69 9.24
C TYR A 77 -14.79 7.12 8.81
N TYR A 78 -13.78 6.85 9.63
CA TYR A 78 -12.36 7.17 9.37
C TYR A 78 -11.53 5.94 8.98
N SER A 79 -12.21 4.84 8.69
CA SER A 79 -11.62 3.61 8.17
C SER A 79 -12.68 2.88 7.36
N GLU A 80 -12.24 2.21 6.30
CA GLU A 80 -13.08 1.46 5.39
C GLU A 80 -13.82 0.30 6.09
N ASN A 81 -13.14 -0.48 6.93
CA ASN A 81 -13.73 -1.67 7.57
C ASN A 81 -14.99 -1.35 8.42
N PRO A 82 -14.99 -0.34 9.31
CA PRO A 82 -16.21 0.10 9.98
C PRO A 82 -17.33 0.51 9.02
N ALA A 83 -16.98 1.21 7.93
CA ALA A 83 -17.96 1.66 6.95
C ALA A 83 -18.59 0.47 6.20
N ILE A 84 -17.79 -0.52 5.82
CA ILE A 84 -18.25 -1.77 5.19
C ILE A 84 -19.12 -2.59 6.16
N ALA A 85 -18.83 -2.58 7.46
CA ALA A 85 -19.62 -3.29 8.46
C ALA A 85 -20.98 -2.62 8.76
N SER A 86 -21.16 -1.36 8.37
CA SER A 86 -22.39 -0.60 8.63
C SER A 86 -23.60 -1.20 7.91
N PRO A 87 -24.78 -1.29 8.56
CA PRO A 87 -26.01 -1.74 7.91
C PRO A 87 -26.50 -0.80 6.81
N TYR A 88 -25.96 0.41 6.71
CA TYR A 88 -26.29 1.38 5.67
C TYR A 88 -25.47 1.21 4.39
N TYR A 89 -24.45 0.33 4.40
CA TYR A 89 -23.67 0.06 3.20
C TYR A 89 -24.36 -1.00 2.33
N LYS A 90 -24.53 -0.71 1.03
CA LYS A 90 -25.22 -1.60 0.09
C LYS A 90 -24.61 -3.01 0.01
N ASP A 91 -23.29 -3.12 0.17
CA ASP A 91 -22.53 -4.37 0.12
C ASP A 91 -22.01 -4.73 1.52
N GLN A 92 -22.85 -4.54 2.55
CA GLN A 92 -22.49 -4.75 3.95
C GLN A 92 -21.77 -6.08 4.18
N ASN A 93 -20.65 -6.02 4.90
CA ASN A 93 -19.98 -7.20 5.44
C ASN A 93 -19.77 -7.05 6.97
N PRO A 94 -20.62 -7.67 7.81
CA PRO A 94 -20.51 -7.56 9.26
C PRO A 94 -19.20 -8.16 9.81
N PHE A 95 -18.49 -8.97 9.02
CA PHE A 95 -17.22 -9.61 9.35
C PHE A 95 -16.00 -8.83 8.81
N ALA A 96 -16.16 -7.57 8.42
CA ALA A 96 -15.06 -6.73 7.91
C ALA A 96 -13.87 -6.62 8.90
N PHE A 97 -14.10 -6.86 10.20
CA PHE A 97 -13.06 -6.85 11.23
C PHE A 97 -12.44 -8.22 11.55
N ASP A 98 -13.03 -9.33 11.10
CA ASP A 98 -12.59 -10.67 11.52
C ASP A 98 -11.10 -10.91 11.25
N ARG A 99 -10.59 -10.31 10.17
CA ARG A 99 -9.17 -10.37 9.78
C ARG A 99 -8.23 -9.68 10.77
N ALA A 100 -8.67 -8.58 11.38
CA ALA A 100 -7.87 -7.80 12.33
C ALA A 100 -7.95 -8.35 13.76
N ILE A 101 -9.08 -8.97 14.12
CA ILE A 101 -9.33 -9.48 15.48
C ILE A 101 -8.82 -10.92 15.66
N HIS A 102 -8.74 -11.71 14.59
CA HIS A 102 -8.27 -13.10 14.61
C HIS A 102 -6.95 -13.30 13.85
N SER A 103 -5.91 -12.55 14.20
CA SER A 103 -4.61 -12.62 13.52
C SER A 103 -3.99 -14.02 13.54
N ALA A 104 -4.18 -14.80 14.61
CA ALA A 104 -3.63 -16.16 14.71
C ALA A 104 -4.26 -17.14 13.72
N SER A 105 -5.58 -17.08 13.50
CA SER A 105 -6.24 -17.94 12.51
C SER A 105 -5.93 -17.48 11.09
N PHE A 106 -5.80 -16.17 10.88
CA PHE A 106 -5.38 -15.60 9.61
C PHE A 106 -3.95 -16.04 9.25
N ASP A 107 -3.00 -15.93 10.17
CA ASP A 107 -1.63 -16.38 9.98
C ASP A 107 -1.56 -17.89 9.73
N HIS A 108 -2.31 -18.68 10.51
CA HIS A 108 -2.38 -20.12 10.29
C HIS A 108 -2.91 -20.52 8.90
N HIS A 109 -3.85 -19.75 8.35
CA HIS A 109 -4.43 -20.04 7.04
C HIS A 109 -3.58 -19.53 5.88
N TRP A 110 -3.01 -18.33 6.00
CA TRP A 110 -2.36 -17.62 4.88
C TRP A 110 -0.84 -17.54 4.99
N GLY A 111 -0.26 -17.87 6.15
CA GLY A 111 1.15 -17.73 6.45
C GLY A 111 2.03 -18.45 5.44
N TYR A 112 3.07 -17.76 4.99
CA TYR A 112 4.04 -18.25 4.00
C TYR A 112 5.46 -18.10 4.54
N GLN A 113 6.27 -19.15 4.36
CA GLN A 113 7.66 -19.20 4.80
C GLN A 113 8.58 -19.54 3.62
N GLY A 114 8.54 -18.71 2.58
CA GLY A 114 9.49 -18.76 1.47
C GLY A 114 9.93 -17.36 1.05
N GLU A 115 10.76 -17.30 0.02
CA GLU A 115 11.31 -16.05 -0.50
C GLU A 115 10.22 -15.16 -1.11
N LEU A 116 10.30 -13.87 -0.82
CA LEU A 116 9.41 -12.82 -1.30
C LEU A 116 10.21 -11.68 -1.93
N GLY A 117 9.52 -10.83 -2.67
CA GLY A 117 10.13 -9.77 -3.46
C GLY A 117 10.53 -10.24 -4.85
N TYR A 118 11.57 -9.63 -5.41
CA TYR A 118 12.12 -10.03 -6.71
C TYR A 118 13.39 -10.86 -6.57
N SER A 119 13.59 -11.79 -7.50
CA SER A 119 14.88 -12.44 -7.73
C SER A 119 15.30 -12.27 -9.18
N LEU A 120 16.60 -12.10 -9.40
CA LEU A 120 17.18 -11.85 -10.71
C LEU A 120 18.30 -12.86 -10.97
N SER A 121 18.28 -13.46 -12.16
CA SER A 121 19.40 -14.16 -12.77
C SER A 121 19.80 -13.45 -14.07
N ASP A 122 20.85 -13.94 -14.75
CA ASP A 122 21.31 -13.34 -16.00
C ASP A 122 20.26 -13.37 -17.12
N TYR A 123 19.26 -14.26 -17.03
CA TYR A 123 18.26 -14.49 -18.07
C TYR A 123 16.82 -14.43 -17.59
N GLN A 124 16.58 -14.34 -16.27
CA GLN A 124 15.24 -14.48 -15.70
C GLN A 124 15.02 -13.51 -14.56
N THR A 125 13.81 -12.96 -14.46
CA THR A 125 13.33 -12.17 -13.33
C THR A 125 12.07 -12.80 -12.78
N SER A 126 12.05 -13.05 -11.47
CA SER A 126 10.87 -13.57 -10.77
C SER A 126 10.35 -12.56 -9.77
N PHE A 127 9.03 -12.50 -9.61
CA PHE A 127 8.35 -11.66 -8.63
C PHE A 127 7.49 -12.52 -7.72
N LYS A 128 7.52 -12.27 -6.41
CA LYS A 128 6.66 -12.91 -5.42
C LYS A 128 6.14 -11.90 -4.40
N LEU A 129 4.82 -11.80 -4.28
CA LEU A 129 4.16 -10.92 -3.32
C LEU A 129 3.17 -11.70 -2.47
N TRP A 130 3.25 -11.56 -1.15
CA TRP A 130 2.23 -12.07 -0.25
C TRP A 130 1.08 -11.05 -0.13
N ALA A 131 -0.05 -11.37 -0.74
CA ALA A 131 -1.25 -10.53 -0.75
C ALA A 131 -2.51 -11.42 -0.69
N PRO A 132 -2.75 -12.14 0.43
CA PRO A 132 -3.80 -13.14 0.54
C PRO A 132 -5.23 -12.61 0.36
N THR A 133 -5.43 -11.32 0.61
CA THR A 133 -6.74 -10.66 0.52
C THR A 133 -7.00 -10.03 -0.86
N ALA A 134 -5.99 -10.00 -1.74
CA ALA A 134 -6.13 -9.47 -3.09
C ALA A 134 -6.96 -10.42 -3.97
N THR A 135 -7.63 -9.84 -4.95
CA THR A 135 -8.36 -10.54 -6.02
C THR A 135 -7.55 -10.62 -7.30
N ALA A 136 -6.65 -9.66 -7.54
CA ALA A 136 -5.65 -9.71 -8.61
C ALA A 136 -4.40 -8.91 -8.22
N VAL A 137 -3.25 -9.32 -8.77
CA VAL A 137 -1.99 -8.58 -8.63
C VAL A 137 -1.33 -8.46 -10.00
N GLN A 138 -0.88 -7.26 -10.31
CA GLN A 138 -0.08 -6.95 -11.49
C GLN A 138 1.25 -6.34 -11.07
N VAL A 139 2.31 -6.64 -11.82
CA VAL A 139 3.57 -5.89 -11.74
C VAL A 139 3.64 -4.91 -12.92
N VAL A 140 3.73 -3.63 -12.59
CA VAL A 140 3.92 -2.53 -13.55
C VAL A 140 5.40 -2.22 -13.59
N VAL A 141 6.05 -2.48 -14.72
CA VAL A 141 7.48 -2.29 -14.94
C VAL A 141 7.70 -1.03 -15.77
N TYR A 142 8.64 -0.19 -15.36
CA TYR A 142 9.00 1.08 -16.00
C TYR A 142 10.32 0.95 -16.77
N GLU A 143 10.54 1.81 -17.76
CA GLU A 143 11.72 1.73 -18.63
C GLU A 143 13.05 1.88 -17.88
N ASN A 144 13.08 2.72 -16.85
CA ASN A 144 14.25 3.02 -16.02
C ASN A 144 13.82 3.49 -14.60
N THR A 145 14.78 3.97 -13.80
CA THR A 145 14.59 4.30 -12.38
C THR A 145 14.15 5.74 -12.10
N SER A 146 14.02 6.58 -13.13
CA SER A 146 13.57 7.98 -12.99
C SER A 146 12.11 8.05 -12.53
N ASN A 147 11.77 9.09 -11.76
CA ASN A 147 10.42 9.26 -11.18
C ASN A 147 9.34 9.40 -12.27
N ASP A 148 9.69 9.94 -13.43
CA ASP A 148 8.84 10.18 -14.59
C ASP A 148 8.99 9.12 -15.69
N ALA A 149 9.76 8.04 -15.44
CA ALA A 149 9.96 6.99 -16.42
C ALA A 149 8.60 6.40 -16.88
N PRO A 150 8.38 6.22 -18.20
CA PRO A 150 7.16 5.66 -18.73
C PRO A 150 7.03 4.17 -18.37
N ILE A 151 5.79 3.68 -18.39
CA ILE A 151 5.52 2.24 -18.24
C ILE A 151 6.10 1.53 -19.45
N TRP A 152 6.98 0.57 -19.19
CA TRP A 152 7.51 -0.32 -20.20
C TRP A 152 6.54 -1.47 -20.49
N LYS A 153 6.05 -2.15 -19.45
CA LYS A 153 5.09 -3.25 -19.57
C LYS A 153 4.42 -3.57 -18.23
N THR A 154 3.21 -4.10 -18.30
CA THR A 154 2.49 -4.64 -17.14
C THR A 154 2.25 -6.13 -17.32
N PHE A 155 2.41 -6.90 -16.24
CA PHE A 155 2.21 -8.34 -16.24
C PHE A 155 1.29 -8.76 -15.09
N ASN A 156 0.40 -9.71 -15.36
CA ASN A 156 -0.42 -10.33 -14.32
C ASN A 156 0.42 -11.35 -13.55
N LEU A 157 0.29 -11.36 -12.22
CA LEU A 157 0.81 -12.44 -11.37
C LEU A 157 -0.25 -13.52 -11.21
N GLU A 158 0.20 -14.75 -11.00
CA GLU A 158 -0.65 -15.90 -10.72
C GLU A 158 -0.70 -16.17 -9.23
N ARG A 159 -1.88 -16.47 -8.71
CA ARG A 159 -2.06 -16.84 -7.30
C ARG A 159 -1.72 -18.31 -7.09
N GLY A 160 -0.90 -18.60 -6.07
CA GLY A 160 -0.63 -19.96 -5.62
C GLY A 160 -1.90 -20.67 -5.17
N ASN A 161 -1.90 -22.00 -5.27
CA ASN A 161 -3.09 -22.83 -5.04
C ASN A 161 -2.84 -24.01 -4.09
N SER A 162 -1.66 -24.10 -3.48
CA SER A 162 -1.33 -25.17 -2.53
C SER A 162 -1.55 -24.70 -1.10
N TYR A 163 -2.57 -25.24 -0.44
CA TYR A 163 -2.81 -25.01 0.98
C TYR A 163 -2.01 -26.00 1.84
N SER A 164 -1.41 -25.52 2.92
CA SER A 164 -0.78 -26.36 3.92
C SER A 164 -0.84 -25.73 5.30
N TYR A 165 -0.98 -26.57 6.33
CA TYR A 165 -0.79 -26.16 7.72
C TYR A 165 0.66 -25.78 8.04
N SER A 166 1.62 -26.18 7.20
CA SER A 166 3.00 -25.74 7.30
C SER A 166 3.21 -24.56 6.37
N HIS A 167 3.58 -23.40 6.92
CA HIS A 167 3.83 -22.18 6.14
C HIS A 167 4.89 -22.37 5.04
N LYS A 168 5.79 -23.35 5.20
CA LYS A 168 6.79 -23.72 4.20
C LYS A 168 6.19 -24.16 2.86
N TYR A 169 5.01 -24.78 2.88
CA TYR A 169 4.35 -25.33 1.68
C TYR A 169 3.06 -24.58 1.33
N ASN A 170 2.67 -23.58 2.12
CA ASN A 170 1.43 -22.86 1.94
C ASN A 170 1.59 -21.69 0.97
N THR A 171 0.98 -21.76 -0.21
CA THR A 171 1.14 -20.77 -1.29
C THR A 171 -0.13 -20.00 -1.61
N ILE A 172 -1.26 -20.32 -0.97
CA ILE A 172 -2.56 -19.72 -1.31
C ILE A 172 -2.62 -18.20 -1.09
N GLY A 173 -1.71 -17.64 -0.28
CA GLY A 173 -1.59 -16.19 -0.05
C GLY A 173 -0.59 -15.48 -0.97
N VAL A 174 0.13 -16.23 -1.81
CA VAL A 174 1.27 -15.72 -2.59
C VAL A 174 0.86 -15.54 -4.06
N TRP A 175 1.26 -14.41 -4.62
CA TRP A 175 1.17 -14.08 -6.03
C TRP A 175 2.56 -14.16 -6.64
N SER A 176 2.72 -14.83 -7.78
CA SER A 176 4.02 -15.02 -8.41
C SER A 176 4.00 -14.85 -9.93
N LEU A 177 5.14 -14.45 -10.48
CA LEU A 177 5.39 -14.37 -11.92
C LEU A 177 6.86 -14.67 -12.18
N ASP A 178 7.13 -15.55 -13.13
CA ASP A 178 8.46 -15.83 -13.65
C ASP A 178 8.56 -15.34 -15.09
N LEU A 179 9.55 -14.51 -15.40
CA LEU A 179 9.80 -13.96 -16.73
C LEU A 179 11.19 -14.38 -17.21
N ASP A 180 11.28 -14.95 -18.41
CA ASP A 180 12.54 -15.27 -19.10
C ASP A 180 13.19 -14.00 -19.68
N GLU A 181 13.28 -12.95 -18.87
CA GLU A 181 13.87 -11.68 -19.20
C GLU A 181 14.69 -11.14 -18.02
N ASN A 182 15.87 -10.59 -18.32
CA ASN A 182 16.67 -9.85 -17.34
C ASN A 182 16.18 -8.40 -17.28
N LEU A 183 15.57 -8.03 -16.15
CA LEU A 183 15.00 -6.70 -15.95
C LEU A 183 15.90 -5.77 -15.11
N ALA A 184 17.19 -6.05 -15.01
CA ALA A 184 18.15 -5.19 -14.32
C ALA A 184 18.07 -3.72 -14.80
N GLY A 185 18.14 -2.78 -13.85
CA GLY A 185 18.08 -1.34 -14.11
C GLY A 185 16.67 -0.79 -14.32
N LYS A 186 15.63 -1.64 -14.30
CA LYS A 186 14.23 -1.20 -14.36
C LYS A 186 13.67 -0.94 -12.97
N ALA A 187 12.65 -0.09 -12.92
CA ALA A 187 11.82 0.09 -11.74
C ALA A 187 10.48 -0.64 -11.89
N TYR A 188 9.81 -0.96 -10.79
CA TYR A 188 8.49 -1.57 -10.79
C TYR A 188 7.65 -1.17 -9.57
N GLN A 189 6.35 -1.37 -9.69
CA GLN A 189 5.38 -1.33 -8.59
C GLN A 189 4.38 -2.48 -8.75
N TYR A 190 3.74 -2.86 -7.65
CA TYR A 190 2.57 -3.73 -7.71
C TYR A 190 1.32 -2.89 -7.80
N GLN A 191 0.45 -3.21 -8.76
CA GLN A 191 -0.93 -2.78 -8.77
C GLN A 191 -1.76 -3.93 -8.22
N ILE A 192 -2.46 -3.69 -7.10
CA ILE A 192 -3.17 -4.70 -6.34
C ILE A 192 -4.65 -4.36 -6.34
N ASP A 193 -5.46 -5.31 -6.79
CA ASP A 193 -6.91 -5.24 -6.72
C ASP A 193 -7.40 -6.00 -5.49
N PHE A 194 -8.27 -5.35 -4.74
CA PHE A 194 -9.08 -5.92 -3.68
C PHE A 194 -10.54 -5.94 -4.14
N PRO A 195 -11.45 -6.67 -3.48
CA PRO A 195 -12.89 -6.65 -3.83
C PRO A 195 -13.48 -5.24 -3.89
N HIS A 196 -12.85 -4.35 -3.13
CA HIS A 196 -13.34 -3.04 -2.78
C HIS A 196 -12.21 -2.02 -2.82
N HIS A 197 -11.28 -2.04 -3.76
CA HIS A 197 -10.39 -0.91 -4.13
C HIS A 197 -9.23 -1.44 -4.94
N GLN A 198 -8.55 -0.53 -5.63
CA GLN A 198 -7.26 -0.78 -6.23
C GLN A 198 -6.24 0.13 -5.56
N THR A 199 -5.02 -0.37 -5.40
CA THR A 199 -3.89 0.42 -4.91
C THR A 199 -2.62 0.11 -5.69
N VAL A 200 -1.69 1.06 -5.70
CA VAL A 200 -0.35 0.87 -6.24
C VAL A 200 0.65 1.01 -5.11
N THR A 201 1.54 0.03 -4.96
CA THR A 201 2.54 0.02 -3.90
C THR A 201 3.90 -0.36 -4.45
N ARG A 202 4.96 0.15 -3.80
CA ARG A 202 6.28 -0.47 -3.93
C ARG A 202 6.25 -1.88 -3.32
N ASP A 203 7.17 -2.72 -3.74
CA ASP A 203 7.44 -4.00 -3.10
C ASP A 203 8.00 -3.80 -1.68
N PRO A 204 7.36 -4.35 -0.63
CA PRO A 204 7.87 -4.29 0.74
C PRO A 204 9.27 -4.89 0.92
N TYR A 205 9.65 -5.82 0.05
CA TYR A 205 10.93 -6.54 0.08
C TYR A 205 12.00 -5.89 -0.82
N THR A 206 11.72 -4.70 -1.39
CA THR A 206 12.70 -4.02 -2.24
C THR A 206 13.90 -3.53 -1.45
N ILE A 207 15.08 -3.69 -2.04
CA ILE A 207 16.36 -3.23 -1.46
C ILE A 207 16.85 -1.90 -2.08
N ALA A 208 16.15 -1.40 -3.09
CA ALA A 208 16.48 -0.15 -3.78
C ALA A 208 15.22 0.49 -4.35
N THR A 209 15.20 1.81 -4.44
CA THR A 209 14.02 2.57 -4.90
C THR A 209 14.37 3.64 -5.91
N SER A 210 13.35 4.15 -6.61
CA SER A 210 13.43 5.42 -7.33
C SER A 210 13.83 6.57 -6.40
N PRO A 211 14.31 7.71 -6.93
CA PRO A 211 14.69 8.88 -6.13
C PRO A 211 13.61 9.39 -5.16
N ASP A 212 12.33 9.25 -5.50
CA ASP A 212 11.21 9.62 -4.62
C ASP A 212 10.76 8.52 -3.64
N GLY A 213 11.39 7.34 -3.70
CA GLY A 213 11.07 6.20 -2.84
C GLY A 213 9.75 5.48 -3.16
N LYS A 214 9.06 5.84 -4.27
CA LYS A 214 7.73 5.31 -4.61
C LYS A 214 7.76 4.03 -5.43
N ARG A 215 8.82 3.80 -6.22
CA ARG A 215 8.99 2.61 -7.07
C ARG A 215 10.13 1.74 -6.54
N SER A 216 9.97 0.43 -6.64
CA SER A 216 11.02 -0.55 -6.37
C SER A 216 11.98 -0.63 -7.56
N VAL A 217 13.25 -0.94 -7.32
CA VAL A 217 14.28 -1.04 -8.39
C VAL A 217 14.88 -2.44 -8.42
N ILE A 218 15.05 -2.97 -9.63
CA ILE A 218 15.67 -4.26 -9.90
C ILE A 218 17.16 -4.03 -10.12
N LEU A 219 17.95 -4.35 -9.10
CA LEU A 219 19.40 -4.25 -9.14
C LEU A 219 20.01 -5.52 -9.74
N SER A 220 21.01 -5.34 -10.61
CA SER A 220 21.88 -6.42 -11.06
C SER A 220 22.74 -6.97 -9.91
N HIS A 221 23.42 -8.09 -10.13
CA HIS A 221 24.40 -8.58 -9.16
C HIS A 221 25.56 -7.59 -8.97
N GLN A 222 25.98 -6.91 -10.04
CA GLN A 222 27.09 -5.95 -10.01
C GLN A 222 26.73 -4.69 -9.21
N ASP A 223 25.50 -4.19 -9.32
CA ASP A 223 25.03 -3.01 -8.57
C ASP A 223 25.06 -3.22 -7.05
N ARG A 224 25.06 -4.48 -6.60
CA ARG A 224 25.08 -4.87 -5.19
C ARG A 224 26.49 -5.09 -4.65
N GLN A 225 27.52 -4.96 -5.49
CA GLN A 225 28.91 -5.10 -5.09
C GLN A 225 29.51 -3.73 -4.76
N VAL A 226 30.22 -3.66 -3.64
CA VAL A 226 31.03 -2.49 -3.28
C VAL A 226 32.49 -2.88 -3.44
N GLU A 227 33.22 -2.12 -4.24
CA GLU A 227 34.64 -2.40 -4.49
C GLU A 227 35.43 -2.41 -3.17
N GLY A 228 36.24 -3.45 -2.96
CA GLY A 228 37.04 -3.63 -1.75
C GLY A 228 36.25 -4.06 -0.51
N PHE A 229 34.93 -4.23 -0.59
CA PHE A 229 34.15 -4.74 0.53
C PHE A 229 34.38 -6.25 0.71
N VAL A 230 34.86 -6.63 1.90
CA VAL A 230 35.12 -8.02 2.27
C VAL A 230 34.52 -8.28 3.64
N VAL A 231 33.69 -9.32 3.74
CA VAL A 231 33.16 -9.76 5.03
C VAL A 231 34.28 -10.45 5.82
N LYS A 232 34.59 -9.92 7.00
CA LYS A 232 35.59 -10.47 7.92
C LYS A 232 34.90 -11.16 9.11
N HIS A 233 35.44 -12.31 9.52
CA HIS A 233 34.93 -13.12 10.62
C HIS A 233 36.06 -13.54 11.57
N GLY A 234 35.68 -13.98 12.78
CA GLY A 234 36.62 -14.53 13.76
C GLY A 234 37.73 -13.55 14.12
N THR A 235 38.98 -14.01 14.05
CA THR A 235 40.17 -13.22 14.40
C THR A 235 40.40 -12.03 13.48
N GLU A 236 39.88 -12.07 12.25
CA GLU A 236 39.96 -10.94 11.30
C GLU A 236 38.89 -9.87 11.56
N ALA A 237 37.96 -10.11 12.50
CA ALA A 237 36.96 -9.16 12.94
C ALA A 237 37.19 -8.71 14.39
N PRO A 238 38.33 -8.03 14.70
CA PRO A 238 38.71 -7.66 16.07
C PRO A 238 37.70 -6.71 16.77
N TRP A 239 36.79 -6.11 16.01
CA TRP A 239 35.69 -5.29 16.53
C TRP A 239 34.52 -6.10 17.10
N ARG A 240 34.47 -7.43 16.91
CA ARG A 240 33.47 -8.30 17.55
C ARG A 240 33.87 -8.54 19.00
N LEU A 241 33.09 -8.01 19.92
CA LEU A 241 33.35 -8.11 21.35
C LEU A 241 32.63 -9.32 21.96
N GLU A 242 33.31 -10.09 22.81
CA GLU A 242 32.69 -11.17 23.57
C GLU A 242 31.68 -10.66 24.61
N ASN A 243 31.93 -9.46 25.13
CA ASN A 243 31.03 -8.77 26.06
C ASN A 243 30.47 -7.51 25.38
N PRO A 244 29.16 -7.47 25.06
CA PRO A 244 28.56 -6.31 24.42
C PRO A 244 28.64 -5.03 25.29
N CYS A 245 28.78 -5.14 26.62
CA CYS A 245 28.96 -3.99 27.51
C CYS A 245 30.30 -3.26 27.34
N LYS A 246 31.23 -3.81 26.54
CA LYS A 246 32.47 -3.13 26.15
C LYS A 246 32.31 -2.29 24.89
N ALA A 247 31.17 -2.38 24.21
CA ALA A 247 30.90 -1.57 23.02
C ALA A 247 30.72 -0.11 23.41
N VAL A 248 31.35 0.78 22.65
CA VAL A 248 31.10 2.21 22.71
C VAL A 248 30.39 2.57 21.41
N ILE A 249 29.12 2.94 21.50
CA ILE A 249 28.31 3.33 20.34
C ILE A 249 28.46 4.84 20.16
N CYS A 250 28.90 5.26 18.98
CA CYS A 250 28.87 6.66 18.55
C CYS A 250 27.79 6.80 17.49
N GLU A 251 26.67 7.41 17.87
CA GLU A 251 25.67 7.86 16.89
C GLU A 251 26.24 9.07 16.14
N MET A 252 26.11 9.06 14.81
CA MET A 252 26.64 10.08 13.90
C MET A 252 25.52 10.62 13.00
#